data_AF-A0A6A6R8W9-F1
#
_entry.id   AF-A0A6A6R8W9-F1
#
_cell.length_a   1.000
_cell.length_b   1.000
_cell.length_c   1.000
_cell.angle_alpha   90.00
_cell.angle_beta   90.00
_cell.angle_gamma   90.00
#
_symmetry.space_group_name_H-M   'P 1'
#
loop_
_entity.id
_entity.type
_entity.pdbx_description
1 polymer ?
#
loop_
_entity_poly.entity_id
_entity_poly.type
_entity_poly.pdbx_seq_one_letter_code
_entity_poly.pdbx_strand_id
1 'polypeptide(L)'
;MWMLCSPPPGSTRAPHLPSFITSTGSRKFFNKSRKPEAAGDATNCLKCPVEADCEYSAKNIYLEKQLRHGNTGWPVKIVNPQIEDIYNTSGLKPATEKLLENLSEDYTADTPVAEVEKRPWFGRCVWESDNDVCDDQCVTITWDDDPTPDENGKSSLKGRGAKTAQFHMVAFTEKICERRGRIYGTKGEIEYDSSTIKVHNFKTGETKVYNPKQTGGGHGGGDEGLAKQFVQAVDAVNNQGMSVAEAQRTYLGCDLDEAFLSHAVVFAAEDARKQRKVVDWKQWWADQVEPHLHQR
;
A
#
# COMPACT_ATOMS: atom_id res chain seq x y z
N MET A 1 3.30 0.69 -10.99
CA MET A 1 4.60 0.08 -11.36
C MET A 1 4.49 -0.69 -12.66
N TRP A 2 3.42 -1.48 -12.84
CA TRP A 2 3.28 -2.37 -13.98
C TRP A 2 3.17 -1.66 -15.35
N MET A 3 2.67 -0.41 -15.37
CA MET A 3 2.71 0.46 -16.57
C MET A 3 4.10 0.66 -17.19
N LEU A 4 5.19 0.36 -16.46
CA LEU A 4 6.56 0.52 -16.93
C LEU A 4 7.21 -0.80 -17.40
N CYS A 5 6.61 -1.95 -17.08
CA CYS A 5 7.10 -3.28 -17.47
C CYS A 5 6.23 -3.91 -18.55
N SER A 6 4.91 -3.68 -18.53
CA SER A 6 3.98 -4.28 -19.48
C SER A 6 4.25 -3.84 -20.91
N PRO A 7 4.11 -4.76 -21.88
CA PRO A 7 3.86 -4.36 -23.23
C PRO A 7 2.49 -3.66 -23.33
N PRO A 8 2.24 -2.84 -24.37
CA PRO A 8 0.92 -2.24 -24.60
C PRO A 8 -0.19 -3.31 -24.66
N PRO A 9 -1.44 -2.98 -24.27
CA PRO A 9 -2.56 -3.91 -24.42
C PRO A 9 -2.65 -4.50 -25.83
N GLY A 10 -2.82 -5.82 -25.93
CA GLY A 10 -2.87 -6.54 -27.21
C GLY A 10 -1.51 -6.77 -27.90
N SER A 11 -0.39 -6.43 -27.26
CA SER A 11 0.95 -6.66 -27.79
C SER A 11 1.52 -8.02 -27.36
N THR A 12 2.20 -8.70 -28.28
CA THR A 12 2.95 -9.94 -28.02
C THR A 12 4.40 -9.70 -27.58
N ARG A 13 4.77 -8.43 -27.35
CA ARG A 13 6.14 -8.06 -26.96
C ARG A 13 6.46 -8.57 -25.56
N ALA A 14 7.70 -8.99 -25.36
CA ALA A 14 8.21 -9.32 -24.04
C ALA A 14 8.14 -8.09 -23.08
N PRO A 15 7.91 -8.32 -21.78
CA PRO A 15 7.95 -7.24 -20.79
C PRO A 15 9.34 -6.62 -20.68
N HIS A 16 9.41 -5.34 -20.33
CA HIS A 16 10.66 -4.64 -19.99
C HIS A 16 10.89 -4.77 -18.49
N LEU A 17 11.57 -5.83 -18.08
CA LEU A 17 11.75 -6.16 -16.66
C LEU A 17 12.78 -5.25 -15.99
N PRO A 18 12.67 -5.02 -14.67
CA PRO A 18 13.68 -4.26 -13.92
C PRO A 18 15.08 -4.86 -14.07
N SER A 19 16.10 -4.01 -13.99
CA SER A 19 17.50 -4.42 -13.86
C SER A 19 17.89 -4.51 -12.39
N PHE A 20 17.73 -3.40 -11.65
CA PHE A 20 18.14 -3.32 -10.25
C PHE A 20 17.07 -2.74 -9.35
N ILE A 21 17.04 -3.23 -8.12
CA ILE A 21 16.17 -2.76 -7.04
C ILE A 21 17.04 -2.40 -5.84
N THR A 22 16.80 -1.21 -5.29
CA THR A 22 17.33 -0.80 -3.99
C THR A 22 16.19 -0.39 -3.09
N SER A 23 16.31 -0.68 -1.81
CA SER A 23 15.35 -0.20 -0.82
C SER A 23 16.07 0.17 0.46
N THR A 24 15.65 1.29 1.04
CA THR A 24 16.13 1.76 2.34
C THR A 24 14.91 2.19 3.15
N GLY A 25 14.85 1.79 4.41
CA GLY A 25 13.70 2.08 5.25
C GLY A 25 13.73 1.31 6.55
N SER A 26 13.05 1.85 7.55
CA SER A 26 12.98 1.26 8.89
C SER A 26 11.83 1.87 9.67
N ARG A 27 11.45 1.24 10.78
CA ARG A 27 10.61 1.84 11.82
C ARG A 27 11.42 2.82 12.68
N LYS A 28 11.40 4.11 12.33
CA LYS A 28 12.20 5.18 12.95
C LYS A 28 11.54 5.79 14.20
N PHE A 29 10.21 5.80 14.28
CA PHE A 29 9.48 6.58 15.27
C PHE A 29 8.85 5.73 16.38
N PHE A 30 8.20 4.62 16.02
CA PHE A 30 7.49 3.78 16.98
C PHE A 30 8.35 2.63 17.49
N ASN A 31 9.43 2.98 18.20
CA ASN A 31 10.32 2.01 18.86
C ASN A 31 10.62 2.43 20.30
N LYS A 32 11.02 1.48 21.15
CA LYS A 32 11.23 1.71 22.59
C LYS A 32 12.16 2.89 22.91
N SER A 33 13.19 3.14 22.11
CA SER A 33 14.12 4.26 22.32
C SER A 33 13.50 5.65 22.11
N ARG A 34 12.32 5.71 21.50
CA ARG A 34 11.55 6.94 21.25
C ARG A 34 10.40 7.12 22.25
N LYS A 35 10.19 6.17 23.16
CA LYS A 35 9.15 6.26 24.20
C LYS A 35 9.45 7.45 25.11
N PRO A 36 8.46 8.30 25.44
CA PRO A 36 8.65 9.37 26.41
C PRO A 36 9.09 8.81 27.76
N GLU A 37 10.15 9.34 28.36
CA GLU A 37 10.65 8.88 29.68
C GLU A 37 9.55 8.95 30.75
N ALA A 38 8.76 10.02 30.72
CA ALA A 38 7.64 10.21 31.64
C ALA A 38 6.55 9.13 31.52
N ALA A 39 6.49 8.36 30.43
CA ALA A 39 5.58 7.22 30.29
C ALA A 39 6.00 6.01 31.15
N GLY A 40 7.23 6.00 31.67
CA GLY A 40 7.77 4.91 32.48
C GLY A 40 7.65 3.54 31.79
N ASP A 41 7.29 2.52 32.56
CA ASP A 41 7.15 1.14 32.07
C ASP A 41 5.76 0.83 31.52
N ALA A 42 4.91 1.84 31.28
CA ALA A 42 3.55 1.63 30.79
C ALA A 42 3.55 0.94 29.42
N THR A 43 2.87 -0.20 29.33
CA THR A 43 2.66 -0.96 28.10
C THR A 43 1.30 -0.68 27.47
N ASN A 44 0.33 -0.19 28.23
CA ASN A 44 -1.03 0.14 27.76
C ASN A 44 -1.37 1.60 28.04
N CYS A 45 -1.99 2.27 27.07
CA CYS A 45 -2.34 3.69 27.16
C CYS A 45 -3.22 4.00 28.37
N LEU A 46 -4.16 3.13 28.74
CA LEU A 46 -5.10 3.36 29.85
C LEU A 46 -4.42 3.38 31.23
N LYS A 47 -3.20 2.86 31.34
CA LYS A 47 -2.38 2.84 32.56
C LYS A 47 -1.17 3.77 32.48
N CYS A 48 -1.07 4.55 31.40
CA CYS A 48 0.10 5.38 31.12
C CYS A 48 0.00 6.73 31.86
N PRO A 49 1.04 7.14 32.62
CA PRO A 49 1.02 8.41 33.35
C PRO A 49 0.94 9.66 32.46
N VAL A 50 1.33 9.55 31.18
CA VAL A 50 1.26 10.65 30.20
C VAL A 50 0.10 10.51 29.21
N GLU A 51 -0.88 9.63 29.49
CA GLU A 51 -2.00 9.34 28.58
C GLU A 51 -2.71 10.60 28.08
N ALA A 52 -3.00 11.55 28.98
CA ALA A 52 -3.77 12.74 28.66
C ALA A 52 -3.08 13.67 27.65
N ASP A 53 -1.74 13.75 27.70
CA ASP A 53 -0.95 14.65 26.85
C ASP A 53 -0.33 13.93 25.63
N CYS A 54 -0.41 12.60 25.58
CA CYS A 54 0.20 11.80 24.52
C CYS A 54 -0.62 11.87 23.23
N GLU A 55 0.01 12.31 22.13
CA GLU A 55 -0.61 12.37 20.80
C GLU A 55 -1.06 10.99 20.28
N TYR A 56 -0.43 9.93 20.79
CA TYR A 56 -0.70 8.53 20.43
C TYR A 56 -1.52 7.79 21.49
N SER A 57 -2.18 8.49 22.43
CA SER A 57 -3.10 7.85 23.36
C SER A 57 -4.26 7.19 22.60
N ALA A 58 -4.37 5.86 22.74
CA ALA A 58 -5.48 5.11 22.15
C ALA A 58 -6.84 5.60 22.67
N LYS A 59 -6.95 5.94 23.96
CA LYS A 59 -8.19 6.50 24.52
C LYS A 59 -8.54 7.84 23.89
N ASN A 60 -7.56 8.72 23.72
CA ASN A 60 -7.79 9.99 23.02
C ASN A 60 -8.23 9.75 21.56
N ILE A 61 -7.54 8.86 20.84
CA ILE A 61 -7.80 8.55 19.43
C ILE A 61 -9.18 7.93 19.21
N TYR A 62 -9.58 6.93 20.00
CA TYR A 62 -10.80 6.15 19.75
C TYR A 62 -12.01 6.60 20.58
N LEU A 63 -11.81 7.06 21.81
CA LEU A 63 -12.92 7.48 22.67
C LEU A 63 -13.16 9.00 22.56
N GLU A 64 -12.17 9.80 22.94
CA GLU A 64 -12.36 11.25 23.11
C GLU A 64 -12.62 11.94 21.76
N LYS A 65 -11.84 11.63 20.72
CA LYS A 65 -11.98 12.23 19.39
C LYS A 65 -13.08 11.62 18.51
N GLN A 66 -13.63 10.46 18.87
CA GLN A 66 -14.53 9.71 17.98
C GLN A 66 -15.84 9.29 18.68
N LEU A 67 -15.80 8.27 19.54
CA LEU A 67 -17.03 7.70 20.10
C LEU A 67 -17.85 8.72 20.91
N ARG A 68 -17.20 9.62 21.67
CA ARG A 68 -17.90 10.70 22.40
C ARG A 68 -18.60 11.71 21.49
N HIS A 69 -18.14 11.84 20.25
CA HIS A 69 -18.77 12.66 19.23
C HIS A 69 -19.81 11.87 18.40
N GLY A 70 -20.17 10.66 18.84
CA GLY A 70 -21.16 9.81 18.18
C GLY A 70 -20.62 9.04 16.97
N ASN A 71 -19.31 9.08 16.70
CA ASN A 71 -18.74 8.27 15.62
C ASN A 71 -18.52 6.82 16.10
N THR A 72 -19.33 5.90 15.58
CA THR A 72 -19.20 4.44 15.77
C THR A 72 -18.53 3.74 14.60
N GLY A 73 -18.23 4.47 13.52
CA GLY A 73 -17.59 3.97 12.31
C GLY A 73 -16.08 3.83 12.44
N TRP A 74 -15.35 3.97 11.33
CA TRP A 74 -13.88 4.00 11.39
C TRP A 74 -13.42 5.27 12.15
N PRO A 75 -12.41 5.18 13.04
CA PRO A 75 -11.60 3.99 13.34
C PRO A 75 -12.14 3.10 14.49
N VAL A 76 -13.22 3.50 15.18
CA VAL A 76 -13.75 2.82 16.38
C VAL A 76 -14.23 1.40 16.10
N LYS A 77 -14.94 1.16 14.99
CA LYS A 77 -15.43 -0.17 14.60
C LYS A 77 -14.31 -1.21 14.38
N ILE A 78 -13.08 -0.75 14.15
CA ILE A 78 -11.93 -1.65 13.99
C ILE A 78 -11.48 -2.19 15.35
N VAL A 79 -11.63 -1.40 16.42
CA VAL A 79 -11.38 -1.84 17.80
C VAL A 79 -12.45 -2.81 18.26
N ASN A 80 -13.72 -2.50 17.98
CA ASN A 80 -14.83 -3.39 18.27
C ASN A 80 -15.89 -3.31 17.14
N PRO A 81 -16.06 -4.37 16.32
CA PRO A 81 -17.04 -4.40 15.23
C PRO A 81 -18.50 -4.25 15.66
N GLN A 82 -18.82 -4.53 16.92
CA GLN A 82 -20.17 -4.46 17.49
C GLN A 82 -20.47 -3.11 18.16
N ILE A 83 -19.52 -2.16 18.15
CA ILE A 83 -19.66 -0.90 18.89
C ILE A 83 -20.86 -0.07 18.44
N GLU A 84 -21.19 -0.12 17.14
CA GLU A 84 -22.34 0.56 16.56
C GLU A 84 -23.65 0.03 17.15
N ASP A 85 -23.81 -1.30 17.19
CA ASP A 85 -25.00 -1.94 17.74
C ASP A 85 -25.15 -1.64 19.23
N ILE A 86 -24.06 -1.70 20.00
CA ILE A 86 -24.06 -1.38 21.43
C ILE A 86 -24.47 0.07 21.65
N TYR A 87 -23.91 1.00 20.87
CA TYR A 87 -24.25 2.42 20.95
C TYR A 87 -25.72 2.67 20.64
N ASN A 88 -26.24 2.08 19.56
CA ASN A 88 -27.61 2.29 19.10
C ASN A 88 -28.66 1.66 20.04
N THR A 89 -28.35 0.50 20.63
CA THR A 89 -29.29 -0.24 21.50
C THR A 89 -29.22 0.18 22.96
N SER A 90 -28.01 0.47 23.45
CA SER A 90 -27.72 0.61 24.89
C SER A 90 -27.16 1.99 25.26
N GLY A 91 -26.83 2.81 24.26
CA GLY A 91 -26.36 4.18 24.43
C GLY A 91 -24.84 4.31 24.60
N LEU A 92 -24.40 5.57 24.71
CA LEU A 92 -22.98 5.93 24.77
C LEU A 92 -22.24 5.33 25.97
N LYS A 93 -22.88 5.22 27.13
CA LYS A 93 -22.20 4.75 28.35
C LYS A 93 -21.77 3.27 28.22
N PRO A 94 -22.66 2.30 27.91
CA PRO A 94 -22.24 0.92 27.64
C PRO A 94 -21.24 0.78 26.50
N ALA A 95 -21.40 1.57 25.43
CA ALA A 95 -20.42 1.58 24.32
C ALA A 95 -19.03 2.05 24.79
N THR A 96 -18.97 3.09 25.63
CA THR A 96 -17.72 3.59 26.21
C THR A 96 -17.06 2.54 27.09
N GLU A 97 -17.83 1.90 27.97
CA GLU A 97 -17.35 0.82 28.83
C GLU A 97 -16.77 -0.32 28.01
N LYS A 98 -17.48 -0.75 26.95
CA LYS A 98 -16.99 -1.82 26.07
C LYS A 98 -15.74 -1.42 25.30
N LEU A 99 -15.68 -0.21 24.76
CA LEU A 99 -14.50 0.28 24.06
C LEU A 99 -13.29 0.31 25.00
N LEU A 100 -13.45 0.81 26.24
CA LEU A 100 -12.37 0.84 27.23
C LEU A 100 -11.95 -0.57 27.67
N GLU A 101 -12.88 -1.52 27.77
CA GLU A 101 -12.54 -2.94 27.98
C GLU A 101 -11.62 -3.44 26.86
N ASN A 102 -11.99 -3.24 25.59
CA ASN A 102 -11.16 -3.66 24.45
C ASN A 102 -9.80 -2.95 24.40
N LEU A 103 -9.74 -1.66 24.72
CA LEU A 103 -8.49 -0.92 24.80
C LEU A 103 -7.65 -1.31 26.03
N SER A 104 -8.23 -1.93 27.05
CA SER A 104 -7.47 -2.39 28.23
C SER A 104 -6.70 -3.68 27.97
N GLU A 105 -7.04 -4.40 26.90
CA GLU A 105 -6.39 -5.65 26.51
C GLU A 105 -4.91 -5.41 26.21
N ASP A 106 -4.05 -6.27 26.74
CA ASP A 106 -2.60 -6.11 26.70
C ASP A 106 -1.89 -7.45 26.80
N TYR A 107 -0.58 -7.47 26.53
CA TYR A 107 0.27 -8.65 26.69
C TYR A 107 1.57 -8.35 27.45
N THR A 108 2.15 -9.40 28.03
CA THR A 108 3.45 -9.35 28.72
C THR A 108 4.53 -10.03 27.90
N ALA A 109 5.78 -9.93 28.34
CA ALA A 109 6.90 -10.65 27.72
C ALA A 109 6.74 -12.18 27.76
N ASP A 110 5.92 -12.71 28.68
CA ASP A 110 5.64 -14.14 28.83
C ASP A 110 4.49 -14.63 27.94
N THR A 111 3.78 -13.71 27.28
CA THR A 111 2.67 -14.07 26.39
C THR A 111 3.23 -14.73 25.13
N PRO A 112 2.74 -15.94 24.74
CA PRO A 112 3.23 -16.60 23.54
C PRO A 112 3.05 -15.74 22.29
N VAL A 113 4.06 -15.69 21.42
CA VAL A 113 4.02 -14.92 20.16
C VAL A 113 2.79 -15.28 19.32
N ALA A 114 2.48 -16.57 19.21
CA ALA A 114 1.30 -17.04 18.49
C ALA A 114 -0.04 -16.57 19.08
N GLU A 115 -0.07 -16.13 20.35
CA GLU A 115 -1.25 -15.49 20.95
C GLU A 115 -1.28 -13.99 20.62
N VAL A 116 -0.12 -13.32 20.68
CA VAL A 116 0.03 -11.91 20.32
C VAL A 116 -0.38 -11.67 18.86
N GLU A 117 0.08 -12.52 17.93
CA GLU A 117 -0.14 -12.37 16.49
C GLU A 117 -1.56 -12.71 16.01
N LYS A 118 -2.42 -13.29 16.87
CA LYS A 118 -3.81 -13.61 16.50
C LYS A 118 -4.67 -12.39 16.24
N ARG A 119 -4.29 -11.23 16.79
CA ARG A 119 -5.11 -10.03 16.77
C ARG A 119 -4.31 -8.76 17.07
N PRO A 120 -4.78 -7.59 16.63
CA PRO A 120 -4.25 -6.31 17.08
C PRO A 120 -4.58 -6.01 18.55
N TRP A 121 -3.73 -5.19 19.18
CA TRP A 121 -3.84 -4.75 20.58
C TRP A 121 -3.99 -3.22 20.62
N PHE A 122 -5.17 -2.71 20.24
CA PHE A 122 -5.36 -1.30 19.92
C PHE A 122 -5.11 -0.30 21.05
N GLY A 123 -5.17 -0.73 22.32
CA GLY A 123 -4.84 0.13 23.45
C GLY A 123 -3.40 0.03 23.93
N ARG A 124 -2.59 -0.87 23.34
CA ARG A 124 -1.18 -1.01 23.66
C ARG A 124 -0.40 0.21 23.18
N CYS A 125 0.58 0.62 23.97
CA CYS A 125 1.50 1.71 23.69
C CYS A 125 2.27 1.44 22.39
N VAL A 126 2.17 2.36 21.42
CA VAL A 126 2.79 2.23 20.09
C VAL A 126 4.30 2.01 20.12
N TRP A 127 5.01 2.42 21.18
CA TRP A 127 6.45 2.19 21.35
C TRP A 127 6.80 0.85 22.02
N GLU A 128 5.83 0.19 22.66
CA GLU A 128 5.96 -1.13 23.31
C GLU A 128 5.32 -2.26 22.50
N SER A 129 4.67 -1.93 21.39
CA SER A 129 4.10 -2.90 20.45
C SER A 129 5.16 -3.57 19.58
N ASP A 130 4.78 -4.73 19.05
CA ASP A 130 5.51 -5.61 18.15
C ASP A 130 5.45 -5.18 16.67
N ASN A 131 4.71 -4.11 16.34
CA ASN A 131 4.61 -3.55 15.00
C ASN A 131 5.99 -3.30 14.37
N ASP A 132 6.38 -4.02 13.33
CA ASP A 132 7.67 -3.90 12.66
C ASP A 132 7.59 -3.17 11.30
N VAL A 133 6.42 -2.63 10.95
CA VAL A 133 6.17 -1.93 9.70
C VAL A 133 7.05 -0.67 9.60
N CYS A 134 7.66 -0.46 8.43
CA CYS A 134 8.43 0.75 8.17
C CYS A 134 7.52 1.99 8.20
N ASP A 135 7.96 3.03 8.89
CA ASP A 135 7.27 4.33 8.91
C ASP A 135 7.88 5.34 7.91
N ASP A 136 9.01 4.97 7.30
CA ASP A 136 9.68 5.67 6.21
C ASP A 136 10.45 4.62 5.39
N GLN A 137 10.11 4.50 4.11
CA GLN A 137 10.78 3.63 3.16
C GLN A 137 10.85 4.27 1.77
N CYS A 138 12.05 4.27 1.20
CA CYS A 138 12.33 4.63 -0.18
C CYS A 138 12.72 3.37 -0.96
N VAL A 139 12.08 3.14 -2.11
CA VAL A 139 12.40 2.06 -3.06
C VAL A 139 12.74 2.69 -4.40
N THR A 140 13.92 2.37 -4.93
CA THR A 140 14.32 2.78 -6.28
C THR A 140 14.45 1.54 -7.16
N ILE A 141 13.79 1.59 -8.32
CA ILE A 141 13.81 0.53 -9.32
C ILE A 141 14.35 1.12 -10.61
N THR A 142 15.32 0.45 -11.22
CA THR A 142 15.90 0.87 -12.50
C THR A 142 15.67 -0.19 -13.57
N TRP A 143 15.63 0.27 -14.82
CA TRP A 143 15.61 -0.53 -16.03
C TRP A 143 16.71 -0.02 -16.93
N ASP A 144 17.45 -0.92 -17.55
CA ASP A 144 18.42 -0.58 -18.60
C ASP A 144 17.74 -0.49 -19.97
N ASP A 145 18.49 -0.02 -20.97
CA ASP A 145 18.07 -0.09 -22.36
C ASP A 145 17.86 -1.56 -22.78
N ASP A 146 16.70 -1.87 -23.34
CA ASP A 146 16.31 -3.25 -23.66
C ASP A 146 15.84 -3.37 -25.14
N PRO A 147 16.77 -3.21 -26.10
CA PRO A 147 16.43 -3.16 -27.51
C PRO A 147 15.85 -4.49 -27.99
N THR A 148 14.70 -4.43 -28.66
CA THR A 148 14.12 -5.58 -29.35
C THR A 148 14.31 -5.45 -30.86
N PRO A 149 14.68 -6.52 -31.59
CA PRO A 149 14.71 -6.49 -33.05
C PRO A 149 13.32 -6.17 -33.60
N ASP A 150 13.25 -5.33 -34.62
CA ASP A 150 12.04 -5.20 -35.44
C ASP A 150 11.94 -6.35 -36.46
N GLU A 151 10.87 -6.35 -37.24
CA GLU A 151 10.59 -7.34 -38.30
C GLU A 151 11.70 -7.42 -39.38
N ASN A 152 12.58 -6.41 -39.46
CA ASN A 152 13.72 -6.36 -40.37
C ASN A 152 15.06 -6.62 -39.65
N GLY A 153 15.03 -7.08 -38.40
CA GLY A 153 16.21 -7.37 -37.59
C GLY A 153 16.93 -6.13 -37.03
N LYS A 154 16.38 -4.92 -37.21
CA LYS A 154 16.98 -3.69 -36.70
C LYS A 154 16.55 -3.47 -35.25
N SER A 155 17.54 -3.36 -34.36
CA SER A 155 17.31 -3.09 -32.95
C SER A 155 16.86 -1.64 -32.73
N SER A 156 15.79 -1.45 -31.95
CA SER A 156 15.31 -0.11 -31.57
C SER A 156 14.81 -0.05 -30.12
N LEU A 157 14.94 1.11 -29.49
CA LEU A 157 14.46 1.37 -28.12
C LEU A 157 13.01 1.88 -28.06
N LYS A 158 12.18 1.61 -29.08
CA LYS A 158 10.80 2.11 -29.14
C LYS A 158 9.98 1.62 -27.92
N GLY A 159 9.87 2.49 -26.90
CA GLY A 159 9.26 2.19 -25.61
C GLY A 159 10.08 1.28 -24.69
N ARG A 160 11.40 1.18 -24.91
CA ARG A 160 12.32 0.25 -24.21
C ARG A 160 13.60 0.93 -23.72
N GLY A 161 13.58 2.25 -23.64
CA GLY A 161 14.69 3.00 -23.08
C GLY A 161 14.82 2.79 -21.57
N ALA A 162 16.03 2.97 -21.07
CA ALA A 162 16.34 2.97 -19.65
C ALA A 162 15.44 3.97 -18.90
N LYS A 163 15.08 3.60 -17.67
CA LYS A 163 14.16 4.39 -16.85
C LYS A 163 14.34 4.10 -15.37
N THR A 164 13.79 4.97 -14.53
CA THR A 164 13.88 4.86 -13.07
C THR A 164 12.54 5.20 -12.45
N ALA A 165 12.13 4.40 -11.47
CA ALA A 165 10.97 4.67 -10.62
C ALA A 165 11.42 4.78 -9.17
N GLN A 166 10.86 5.75 -8.44
CA GLN A 166 11.10 5.93 -7.02
C GLN A 166 9.76 5.94 -6.29
N PHE A 167 9.66 5.13 -5.25
CA PHE A 167 8.53 5.10 -4.34
C PHE A 167 9.00 5.57 -2.97
N HIS A 168 8.23 6.46 -2.36
CA HIS A 168 8.44 6.90 -0.99
C HIS A 168 7.14 6.64 -0.21
N MET A 169 7.22 5.77 0.78
CA MET A 169 6.18 5.53 1.76
C MET A 169 6.59 6.21 3.05
N VAL A 170 5.69 7.02 3.62
CA VAL A 170 5.93 7.71 4.89
C VAL A 170 4.65 7.72 5.72
N ALA A 171 4.77 7.45 7.01
CA ALA A 171 3.63 7.39 7.93
C ALA A 171 3.06 8.79 8.25
N PHE A 172 3.94 9.78 8.43
CA PHE A 172 3.54 11.14 8.81
C PHE A 172 3.45 12.05 7.60
N THR A 173 2.23 12.26 7.13
CA THR A 173 1.90 13.13 5.99
C THR A 173 0.50 13.67 6.17
N GLU A 174 0.27 14.92 5.74
CA GLU A 174 -1.09 15.49 5.62
C GLU A 174 -1.92 14.71 4.59
N LYS A 175 -1.26 14.12 3.59
CA LYS A 175 -1.86 13.38 2.48
C LYS A 175 -2.18 11.93 2.84
N ILE A 176 -2.97 11.74 3.89
CA ILE A 176 -3.39 10.42 4.39
C ILE A 176 -4.30 9.76 3.35
N CYS A 177 -4.04 8.48 3.05
CA CYS A 177 -4.76 7.70 2.03
C CYS A 177 -4.72 8.31 0.62
N GLU A 178 -3.84 9.27 0.35
CA GLU A 178 -3.64 9.84 -0.98
C GLU A 178 -2.38 9.29 -1.65
N ARG A 179 -2.47 9.00 -2.95
CA ARG A 179 -1.30 8.72 -3.78
C ARG A 179 -1.00 9.94 -4.63
N ARG A 180 0.26 10.34 -4.69
CA ARG A 180 0.73 11.46 -5.51
C ARG A 180 2.07 11.14 -6.15
N GLY A 181 2.36 11.77 -7.27
CA GLY A 181 3.63 11.55 -7.96
C GLY A 181 3.79 12.38 -9.22
N ARG A 182 4.95 12.18 -9.86
CA ARG A 182 5.28 12.78 -11.14
C ARG A 182 5.90 11.74 -12.07
N ILE A 183 5.57 11.85 -13.35
CA ILE A 183 6.15 11.06 -14.44
C ILE A 183 6.77 12.04 -15.42
N TYR A 184 8.07 11.91 -15.63
CA TYR A 184 8.83 12.79 -16.51
C TYR A 184 9.06 12.11 -17.87
N GLY A 185 8.95 12.89 -18.94
CA GLY A 185 9.25 12.44 -20.29
C GLY A 185 9.95 13.54 -21.09
N THR A 186 10.43 13.17 -22.27
CA THR A 186 11.17 14.10 -23.16
C THR A 186 10.27 15.15 -23.83
N LYS A 187 8.94 14.98 -23.78
CA LYS A 187 7.95 15.85 -24.43
C LYS A 187 7.02 16.55 -23.44
N GLY A 188 7.17 16.28 -22.15
CA GLY A 188 6.26 16.77 -21.13
C GLY A 188 6.40 16.01 -19.82
N GLU A 189 5.54 16.38 -18.89
CA GLU A 189 5.44 15.73 -17.59
C GLU A 189 3.98 15.53 -17.18
N ILE A 190 3.76 14.52 -16.35
CA ILE A 190 2.48 14.24 -15.72
C ILE A 190 2.66 14.40 -14.21
N GLU A 191 1.86 15.25 -13.58
CA GLU A 191 1.71 15.32 -12.13
C GLU A 191 0.34 14.76 -11.76
N TYR A 192 0.28 13.93 -10.72
CA TYR A 192 -0.99 13.43 -10.23
C TYR A 192 -1.05 13.43 -8.71
N ASP A 193 -2.27 13.58 -8.21
CA ASP A 193 -2.66 13.23 -6.85
C ASP A 193 -3.96 12.41 -6.90
N SER A 194 -4.55 12.10 -5.74
CA SER A 194 -5.80 11.32 -5.70
C SER A 194 -7.01 12.02 -6.34
N SER A 195 -6.91 13.31 -6.68
CA SER A 195 -8.03 14.12 -7.20
C SER A 195 -7.82 14.61 -8.62
N THR A 196 -6.57 14.85 -9.03
CA THR A 196 -6.22 15.51 -10.29
C THR A 196 -5.09 14.81 -11.02
N ILE A 197 -5.12 14.88 -12.35
CA ILE A 197 -4.00 14.51 -13.23
C ILE A 197 -3.72 15.72 -14.12
N LYS A 198 -2.52 16.27 -14.04
CA LYS A 198 -2.05 17.40 -14.86
C LYS A 198 -1.07 16.86 -15.88
N VAL A 199 -1.30 17.17 -17.15
CA VAL A 199 -0.42 16.81 -18.26
C VAL A 199 0.11 18.08 -18.89
N HIS A 200 1.41 18.31 -18.75
CA HIS A 200 2.08 19.48 -19.31
C HIS A 200 2.85 19.11 -20.57
N ASN A 201 2.68 19.89 -21.64
CA ASN A 201 3.33 19.66 -22.93
C ASN A 201 4.45 20.69 -23.15
N PHE A 202 5.70 20.23 -23.24
CA PHE A 202 6.85 21.12 -23.41
C PHE A 202 6.89 21.84 -24.76
N LYS A 203 6.27 21.26 -25.81
CA LYS A 203 6.25 21.88 -27.13
C LYS A 203 5.31 23.08 -27.20
N THR A 204 4.14 23.00 -26.54
CA THR A 204 3.14 24.07 -26.58
C THR A 204 3.19 24.98 -25.35
N GLY A 205 3.79 24.52 -24.25
CA GLY A 205 3.75 25.19 -22.95
C GLY A 205 2.41 25.06 -22.23
N GLU A 206 1.46 24.29 -22.78
CA GLU A 206 0.11 24.15 -22.24
C GLU A 206 0.02 23.02 -21.22
N THR A 207 -0.79 23.23 -20.20
CA THR A 207 -1.16 22.22 -19.20
C THR A 207 -2.63 21.89 -19.31
N LYS A 208 -2.94 20.60 -19.52
CA LYS A 208 -4.31 20.08 -19.43
C LYS A 208 -4.51 19.41 -18.09
N VAL A 209 -5.60 19.75 -17.41
CA VAL A 209 -5.97 19.17 -16.12
C VAL A 209 -7.18 18.24 -16.29
N TYR A 210 -7.09 17.06 -15.72
CA TYR A 210 -8.13 16.06 -15.66
C TYR A 210 -8.54 15.85 -14.20
N ASN A 211 -9.85 15.75 -13.95
CA ASN A 211 -10.42 15.53 -12.62
C ASN A 211 -11.21 14.21 -12.65
N PRO A 212 -10.58 13.06 -12.37
CA PRO A 212 -11.28 11.78 -12.30
C PRO A 212 -12.46 11.83 -11.31
N LYS A 213 -13.55 11.13 -11.66
CA LYS A 213 -14.73 11.06 -10.79
C LYS A 213 -14.36 10.38 -9.47
N GLN A 214 -14.56 11.08 -8.37
CA GLN A 214 -14.46 10.53 -7.03
C GLN A 214 -15.81 9.93 -6.64
N THR A 215 -15.89 8.62 -6.44
CA THR A 215 -17.14 7.97 -5.97
C THR A 215 -17.19 7.84 -4.44
N GLY A 216 -16.17 8.36 -3.74
CA GLY A 216 -16.09 8.38 -2.28
C GLY A 216 -15.44 7.13 -1.70
N GLY A 217 -15.67 6.89 -0.41
CA GLY A 217 -15.04 5.78 0.33
C GLY A 217 -13.58 6.03 0.71
N GLY A 218 -13.02 5.16 1.55
CA GLY A 218 -11.65 5.30 2.08
C GLY A 218 -10.54 5.24 1.03
N HIS A 219 -10.86 4.80 -0.19
CA HIS A 219 -9.93 4.64 -1.32
C HIS A 219 -10.32 5.46 -2.56
N GLY A 220 -11.14 6.51 -2.42
CA GLY A 220 -11.46 7.45 -3.51
C GLY A 220 -12.25 6.84 -4.68
N GLY A 221 -12.96 5.73 -4.46
CA GLY A 221 -13.73 5.02 -5.46
C GLY A 221 -13.00 3.86 -6.16
N GLY A 222 -11.74 3.61 -5.81
CA GLY A 222 -10.95 2.52 -6.39
C GLY A 222 -11.59 1.14 -6.19
N ASP A 223 -12.14 0.85 -5.00
CA ASP A 223 -12.73 -0.44 -4.67
C ASP A 223 -13.97 -0.73 -5.55
N GLU A 224 -14.86 0.25 -5.69
CA GLU A 224 -16.04 0.16 -6.54
C GLU A 224 -15.66 0.01 -8.02
N GLY A 225 -14.65 0.76 -8.47
CA GLY A 225 -14.10 0.66 -9.81
C GLY A 225 -13.58 -0.74 -10.13
N LEU A 226 -12.76 -1.31 -9.25
CA LEU A 226 -12.21 -2.66 -9.41
C LEU A 226 -13.31 -3.72 -9.38
N ALA A 227 -14.26 -3.65 -8.44
CA ALA A 227 -15.38 -4.58 -8.36
C ALA A 227 -16.24 -4.54 -9.63
N LYS A 228 -16.53 -3.34 -10.14
CA LYS A 228 -17.26 -3.15 -11.40
C LYS A 228 -16.50 -3.75 -12.58
N GLN A 229 -15.21 -3.45 -12.72
CA GLN A 229 -14.38 -4.01 -13.79
C GLN A 229 -14.32 -5.53 -13.75
N PHE A 230 -14.25 -6.12 -12.55
CA PHE A 230 -14.30 -7.55 -12.37
C PHE A 230 -15.63 -8.16 -12.85
N VAL A 231 -16.76 -7.59 -12.45
CA VAL A 231 -18.08 -8.06 -12.92
C VAL A 231 -18.21 -7.93 -14.44
N GLN A 232 -17.71 -6.84 -15.03
CA GLN A 232 -17.69 -6.67 -16.49
C GLN A 232 -16.82 -7.71 -17.20
N ALA A 233 -15.67 -8.07 -16.63
CA ALA A 233 -14.83 -9.14 -17.17
C ALA A 233 -15.55 -10.49 -17.15
N VAL A 234 -16.23 -10.81 -16.03
CA VAL A 234 -17.01 -12.05 -15.89
C VAL A 234 -18.17 -12.10 -16.88
N ASP A 235 -18.90 -10.99 -17.04
CA ASP A 235 -20.00 -10.89 -18.01
C ASP A 235 -19.51 -11.07 -19.46
N ALA A 236 -18.38 -10.45 -19.81
CA ALA A 236 -17.79 -10.59 -21.14
C ALA A 236 -17.44 -12.05 -21.47
N VAL A 237 -16.92 -12.80 -20.49
CA VAL A 237 -16.62 -14.22 -20.66
C VAL A 237 -17.90 -15.06 -20.74
N ASN A 238 -18.77 -14.93 -19.75
CA ASN A 238 -19.90 -15.85 -19.59
C ASN A 238 -21.04 -15.59 -20.58
N ASN A 239 -21.25 -14.34 -20.98
CA ASN A 239 -22.41 -13.92 -21.76
C ASN A 239 -22.06 -13.36 -23.14
N GLN A 240 -20.83 -12.88 -23.37
CA GLN A 240 -20.42 -12.23 -24.63
C GLN A 240 -19.41 -13.04 -25.44
N GLY A 241 -19.00 -14.22 -24.95
CA GLY A 241 -18.11 -15.15 -25.67
C GLY A 241 -16.65 -14.71 -25.73
N MET A 242 -16.23 -13.74 -24.92
CA MET A 242 -14.84 -13.30 -24.82
C MET A 242 -13.99 -14.37 -24.12
N SER A 243 -12.73 -14.53 -24.54
CA SER A 243 -11.80 -15.39 -23.79
C SER A 243 -11.44 -14.77 -22.43
N VAL A 244 -11.09 -15.60 -21.44
CA VAL A 244 -10.66 -15.11 -20.11
C VAL A 244 -9.46 -14.17 -20.23
N ALA A 245 -8.46 -14.52 -21.04
CA ALA A 245 -7.25 -13.72 -21.22
C ALA A 245 -7.57 -12.34 -21.81
N GLU A 246 -8.45 -12.28 -22.81
CA GLU A 246 -8.88 -11.03 -23.42
C GLU A 246 -9.69 -10.17 -22.43
N ALA A 247 -10.59 -10.79 -21.66
CA ALA A 247 -11.40 -10.08 -20.67
C ALA A 247 -10.54 -9.49 -19.55
N GLN A 248 -9.55 -10.23 -19.04
CA GLN A 248 -8.60 -9.72 -18.04
C GLN A 248 -7.86 -8.49 -18.56
N ARG A 249 -7.28 -8.57 -19.76
CA ARG A 249 -6.54 -7.46 -20.36
C ARG A 249 -7.41 -6.24 -20.66
N THR A 250 -8.65 -6.47 -21.11
CA THR A 250 -9.58 -5.39 -21.50
C THR A 250 -10.18 -4.68 -20.30
N TYR A 251 -10.66 -5.43 -19.31
CA TYR A 251 -11.43 -4.85 -18.20
C TYR A 251 -10.61 -4.61 -16.95
N LEU A 252 -9.71 -5.54 -16.59
CA LEU A 252 -8.87 -5.42 -15.39
C LEU A 252 -7.58 -4.65 -15.66
N GLY A 253 -7.12 -4.63 -16.92
CA GLY A 253 -5.89 -3.95 -17.33
C GLY A 253 -4.61 -4.69 -16.93
N CYS A 254 -4.73 -5.86 -16.32
CA CYS A 254 -3.62 -6.76 -16.07
C CYS A 254 -4.03 -8.24 -16.10
N ASP A 255 -3.05 -9.13 -16.18
CA ASP A 255 -3.24 -10.57 -15.97
C ASP A 255 -2.55 -11.08 -14.70
N LEU A 256 -2.60 -12.40 -14.49
CA LEU A 256 -2.04 -13.04 -13.30
C LEU A 256 -0.52 -12.92 -13.22
N ASP A 257 0.19 -13.03 -14.36
CA ASP A 257 1.65 -12.95 -14.39
C ASP A 257 2.10 -11.56 -13.98
N GLU A 258 1.41 -10.54 -14.47
CA GLU A 258 1.63 -9.14 -14.11
C GLU A 258 1.37 -8.85 -12.63
N ALA A 259 0.29 -9.42 -12.08
CA ALA A 259 0.01 -9.33 -10.66
C ALA A 259 1.10 -10.03 -9.84
N PHE A 260 1.53 -11.23 -10.23
CA PHE A 260 2.55 -12.01 -9.54
C PHE A 260 3.91 -11.28 -9.54
N LEU A 261 4.34 -10.79 -10.69
CA LEU A 261 5.59 -10.05 -10.83
C LEU A 261 5.60 -8.79 -9.96
N SER A 262 4.47 -8.09 -9.84
CA SER A 262 4.36 -6.93 -8.95
C SER A 262 4.58 -7.29 -7.46
N HIS A 263 4.13 -8.47 -7.03
CA HIS A 263 4.36 -8.96 -5.67
C HIS A 263 5.80 -9.43 -5.48
N ALA A 264 6.39 -10.09 -6.48
CA ALA A 264 7.79 -10.51 -6.45
C ALA A 264 8.74 -9.32 -6.25
N VAL A 265 8.45 -8.17 -6.87
CA VAL A 265 9.21 -6.92 -6.64
C VAL A 265 9.17 -6.47 -5.17
N VAL A 266 8.05 -6.69 -4.45
CA VAL A 266 7.95 -6.35 -3.02
C VAL A 266 8.93 -7.18 -2.20
N PHE A 267 9.03 -8.49 -2.47
CA PHE A 267 10.01 -9.35 -1.81
C PHE A 267 11.45 -9.00 -2.16
N ALA A 268 11.72 -8.71 -3.44
CA ALA A 268 13.04 -8.25 -3.87
C ALA A 268 13.45 -6.92 -3.19
N ALA A 269 12.51 -5.98 -3.04
CA ALA A 269 12.74 -4.73 -2.33
C ALA A 269 12.99 -4.97 -0.82
N GLU A 270 12.27 -5.91 -0.21
CA GLU A 270 12.47 -6.27 1.19
C GLU A 270 13.83 -6.94 1.43
N ASP A 271 14.26 -7.83 0.52
CA ASP A 271 15.60 -8.40 0.54
C ASP A 271 16.69 -7.34 0.38
N ALA A 272 16.51 -6.39 -0.56
CA ALA A 272 17.42 -5.27 -0.72
C ALA A 272 17.57 -4.48 0.59
N ARG A 273 16.46 -4.21 1.28
CA ARG A 273 16.41 -3.46 2.53
C ARG A 273 17.05 -4.21 3.70
N LYS A 274 16.63 -5.47 3.94
CA LYS A 274 17.09 -6.28 5.08
C LYS A 274 18.55 -6.69 4.95
N GLN A 275 18.98 -7.02 3.74
CA GLN A 275 20.35 -7.46 3.46
C GLN A 275 21.29 -6.29 3.11
N ARG A 276 20.75 -5.06 3.01
CA ARG A 276 21.49 -3.82 2.70
C ARG A 276 22.32 -3.94 1.41
N LYS A 277 21.68 -4.44 0.35
CA LYS A 277 22.32 -4.69 -0.94
C LYS A 277 21.52 -4.10 -2.10
N VAL A 278 22.21 -3.90 -3.21
CA VAL A 278 21.53 -3.73 -4.51
C VAL A 278 21.12 -5.11 -5.00
N VAL A 279 19.85 -5.28 -5.34
CA VAL A 279 19.32 -6.53 -5.87
C VAL A 279 19.34 -6.46 -7.40
N ASP A 280 20.06 -7.36 -8.04
CA ASP A 280 19.90 -7.67 -9.46
C ASP A 280 18.62 -8.50 -9.65
N TRP A 281 17.67 -7.99 -10.42
CA TRP A 281 16.36 -8.60 -10.58
C TRP A 281 16.44 -9.99 -11.21
N LYS A 282 17.27 -10.16 -12.25
CA LYS A 282 17.36 -11.42 -12.99
C LYS A 282 17.97 -12.51 -12.11
N GLN A 283 19.04 -12.17 -11.39
CA GLN A 283 19.66 -13.11 -10.45
C GLN A 283 18.70 -13.46 -9.30
N TRP A 284 18.07 -12.45 -8.70
CA TRP A 284 17.11 -12.68 -7.61
C TRP A 284 15.93 -13.54 -8.04
N TRP A 285 15.39 -13.33 -9.23
CA TRP A 285 14.32 -14.15 -9.78
C TRP A 285 14.73 -15.62 -9.95
N ALA A 286 15.90 -15.85 -10.56
CA ALA A 286 16.45 -17.20 -10.75
C ALA A 286 16.69 -17.92 -9.42
N ASP A 287 17.11 -17.19 -8.37
CA ASP A 287 17.43 -17.78 -7.07
C ASP A 287 16.19 -17.98 -6.18
N GLN A 288 15.26 -17.03 -6.18
CA GLN A 288 14.16 -16.98 -5.20
C GLN A 288 12.82 -17.44 -5.76
N VAL A 289 12.62 -17.35 -7.08
CA VAL A 289 11.30 -17.58 -7.70
C VAL A 289 11.28 -18.86 -8.52
N GLU A 290 12.16 -18.98 -9.53
CA GLU A 290 12.14 -20.11 -10.47
C GLU A 290 12.16 -21.50 -9.81
N PRO A 291 12.94 -21.76 -8.74
CA PRO A 291 12.99 -23.08 -8.10
C PRO A 291 11.66 -23.52 -7.49
N HIS A 292 10.75 -22.57 -7.23
CA HIS A 292 9.45 -22.81 -6.61
C HIS A 292 8.30 -22.89 -7.63
N LEU A 293 8.51 -22.47 -8.88
CA LEU A 293 7.46 -22.49 -9.91
C LEU A 293 7.06 -23.91 -10.34
N HIS A 294 7.98 -24.87 -10.23
CA HIS A 294 7.79 -26.26 -10.67
C HIS A 294 7.52 -27.26 -9.53
N GLN A 295 7.33 -26.80 -8.29
CA GLN A 295 7.08 -27.67 -7.13
C GLN A 295 5.59 -28.00 -6.92
N ARG A 296 4.76 -27.96 -7.97
CA ARG A 296 3.34 -28.31 -7.93
C ARG A 296 3.05 -29.65 -8.57
#